data_AF-A0AAU8LF75-F1
#
_entry.id   AF-A0AAU8LF75-F1
#
_cell.length_a   1.000
_cell.length_b   1.000
_cell.length_c   1.000
_cell.angle_alpha   90.00
_cell.angle_beta   90.00
_cell.angle_gamma   90.00
#
_symmetry.space_group_name_H-M   'P 1'
#
loop_
_entity.id
_entity.type
_entity.pdbx_description
1 polymer ?
#
loop_
_entity_poly.entity_id
_entity_poly.type
_entity_poly.pdbx_seq_one_letter_code
_entity_poly.pdbx_strand_id
1 'polypeptide(L)'
;MANAGINIIGDGTINDITSPNGRTQDVAVFRLSAGVYELHGTQGLVPPPYGWGYASNPMDRITVAISVADDIIHVETRDEAGALVDIPSMLTLHIVVADRDTSRDDTPVPQPKPDAATHYLQLRAATDERILSMQDLIDIGEAAPGLKLQVLDWKRYRVALNELLKQPGWPVNVSWPKSPVD
;
A
#
# COMPACT_ATOMS: atom_id res chain seq x y z
N MET A 1 12.76 7.80 18.42
CA MET A 1 13.64 7.39 17.30
C MET A 1 13.69 5.87 17.33
N ALA A 2 13.42 5.21 16.22
CA ALA A 2 13.50 3.77 16.10
C ALA A 2 14.60 3.37 15.10
N ASN A 3 15.39 2.36 15.45
CA ASN A 3 16.31 1.74 14.49
C ASN A 3 15.47 0.87 13.54
N ALA A 4 15.68 0.96 12.25
CA ALA A 4 15.03 0.11 11.26
C ALA A 4 16.06 -0.48 10.30
N GLY A 5 15.88 -1.75 9.95
CA GLY A 5 16.55 -2.38 8.82
C GLY A 5 15.65 -2.27 7.60
N ILE A 6 16.15 -1.65 6.52
CA ILE A 6 15.45 -1.58 5.24
C ILE A 6 16.19 -2.43 4.21
N ASN A 7 15.47 -3.30 3.53
CA ASN A 7 15.98 -4.15 2.47
C ASN A 7 15.58 -3.56 1.12
N ILE A 8 16.57 -3.16 0.32
CA ILE A 8 16.35 -2.61 -1.02
C ILE A 8 16.97 -3.53 -2.08
N ILE A 9 16.37 -3.55 -3.26
CA ILE A 9 16.82 -4.35 -4.42
C ILE A 9 17.15 -3.43 -5.61
N GLY A 10 17.75 -3.98 -6.67
CA GLY A 10 18.42 -3.22 -7.74
C GLY A 10 17.59 -2.18 -8.49
N ASP A 11 16.26 -2.31 -8.51
CA ASP A 11 15.36 -1.34 -9.13
C ASP A 11 14.96 -0.17 -8.20
N GLY A 12 15.42 -0.19 -6.95
CA GLY A 12 15.06 0.79 -5.91
C GLY A 12 13.82 0.40 -5.10
N THR A 13 13.23 -0.77 -5.34
CA THR A 13 12.08 -1.26 -4.57
C THR A 13 12.50 -1.64 -3.15
N ILE A 14 11.66 -1.28 -2.18
CA ILE A 14 11.78 -1.73 -0.79
C ILE A 14 11.17 -3.13 -0.70
N ASN A 15 12.01 -4.14 -0.50
CA ASN A 15 11.57 -5.52 -0.35
C ASN A 15 11.00 -5.79 1.06
N ASP A 16 11.60 -5.19 2.09
CA ASP A 16 11.13 -5.30 3.47
C ASP A 16 11.64 -4.13 4.32
N ILE A 17 10.89 -3.76 5.36
CA ILE A 17 11.32 -2.83 6.40
C ILE A 17 11.01 -3.41 7.78
N THR A 18 12.05 -3.74 8.53
CA THR A 18 11.93 -4.30 9.87
C THR A 18 12.30 -3.24 10.90
N SER A 19 11.38 -2.94 11.82
CA SER A 19 11.63 -2.06 12.97
C SER A 19 11.21 -2.76 14.28
N PRO A 20 12.02 -2.70 15.35
CA PRO A 20 11.69 -3.31 16.65
C PRO A 20 10.39 -2.76 17.24
N ASN A 21 10.01 -1.53 16.86
CA ASN A 21 8.79 -0.87 17.35
C ASN A 21 7.61 -1.01 16.38
N GLY A 22 7.79 -1.62 15.20
CA GLY A 22 6.77 -1.77 14.16
C GLY A 22 6.15 -0.45 13.67
N ARG A 23 6.79 0.70 13.97
CA ARG A 23 6.23 2.04 13.82
C ARG A 23 7.27 2.98 13.21
N THR A 24 7.51 2.84 11.91
CA THR A 24 8.38 3.74 11.15
C THR A 24 7.54 4.71 10.34
N GLN A 25 8.02 5.93 10.14
CA GLN A 25 7.48 6.83 9.12
C GLN A 25 7.66 6.20 7.71
N ASP A 26 6.88 6.66 6.74
CA ASP A 26 7.04 6.24 5.34
C ASP A 26 8.46 6.61 4.85
N VAL A 27 9.30 5.58 4.67
CA VAL A 27 10.61 5.71 4.03
C VAL A 27 10.40 5.47 2.54
N ALA A 28 10.89 6.38 1.71
CA ALA A 28 10.84 6.25 0.26
C ALA A 28 12.24 6.03 -0.28
N VAL A 29 12.37 5.15 -1.28
CA VAL A 29 13.62 4.89 -1.97
C VAL A 29 13.44 5.21 -3.44
N PHE A 30 14.33 6.05 -3.97
CA PHE A 30 14.31 6.48 -5.36
C PHE A 30 15.59 6.02 -6.03
N ARG A 31 15.46 5.22 -7.10
CA ARG A 31 16.58 4.93 -7.99
C ARG A 31 16.74 6.06 -8.99
N LEU A 32 17.80 6.87 -8.85
CA LEU A 32 18.09 7.98 -9.76
C LEU A 32 18.75 7.50 -11.05
N SER A 33 19.70 6.58 -10.93
CA SER A 33 20.41 5.95 -12.05
C SER A 33 20.90 4.56 -11.66
N ALA A 34 21.50 3.84 -12.60
CA ALA A 34 22.11 2.55 -12.29
C ALA A 34 23.11 2.69 -11.14
N GLY A 35 22.93 1.92 -10.07
CA GLY A 35 23.77 1.93 -8.88
C GLY A 35 23.72 3.22 -8.06
N VAL A 36 22.69 4.06 -8.22
CA VAL A 36 22.52 5.29 -7.43
C VAL A 36 21.09 5.37 -6.88
N TYR A 37 21.00 5.39 -5.56
CA TYR A 37 19.74 5.37 -4.82
C TYR A 37 19.70 6.49 -3.79
N GLU A 38 18.53 7.09 -3.60
CA GLU A 38 18.26 8.05 -2.54
C GLU A 38 17.17 7.55 -1.62
N LEU A 39 17.44 7.57 -0.33
CA LEU A 39 16.48 7.26 0.71
C LEU A 39 16.02 8.56 1.36
N HIS A 40 14.71 8.74 1.40
CA HIS A 40 14.02 9.90 1.96
C HIS A 40 13.19 9.46 3.17
N GLY A 41 12.95 10.37 4.12
CA GLY A 41 12.18 10.07 5.33
C GLY A 41 12.97 9.33 6.42
N THR A 42 14.30 9.40 6.34
CA THR A 42 15.21 8.85 7.35
C THR A 42 15.79 9.97 8.21
N GLN A 43 16.16 9.67 9.46
CA GLN A 43 16.90 10.59 10.34
C GLN A 43 18.41 10.30 10.33
N GLY A 44 18.90 9.66 9.26
CA GLY A 44 20.28 9.23 9.09
C GLY A 44 20.53 7.74 9.37
N LEU A 45 21.81 7.35 9.36
CA LEU A 45 22.25 5.97 9.63
C LEU A 45 22.29 5.67 11.13
N VAL A 46 22.04 4.41 11.50
CA VAL A 46 22.15 3.99 12.90
C VAL A 46 23.60 4.09 13.37
N PRO A 47 23.91 4.83 14.46
CA PRO A 47 25.27 4.97 14.95
C PRO A 47 25.74 3.70 15.70
N PRO A 48 27.06 3.41 15.71
CA PRO A 48 27.62 2.35 16.54
C PRO A 48 27.30 2.57 18.04
N PRO A 49 27.05 1.53 18.86
CA PRO A 49 27.11 0.09 18.55
C PRO A 49 25.78 -0.50 18.05
N TYR A 50 24.76 0.30 17.78
CA TYR A 50 23.38 -0.17 17.59
C TYR A 50 23.02 -0.54 16.13
N GLY A 51 23.97 -0.41 15.20
CA GLY A 51 23.84 -0.79 13.80
C GLY A 51 25.15 -0.63 13.03
N TRP A 52 25.25 -1.32 11.89
CA TRP A 52 26.30 -1.14 10.89
C TRP A 52 25.65 -0.64 9.60
N GLY A 53 26.14 0.48 9.07
CA GLY A 53 25.48 1.27 8.03
C GLY A 53 24.77 0.47 6.93
N TYR A 54 25.39 -0.60 6.42
CA TYR A 54 24.77 -1.53 5.47
C TYR A 54 25.31 -2.96 5.57
N ALA A 55 24.57 -3.91 5.00
CA ALA A 55 25.00 -5.26 4.69
C ALA A 55 24.58 -5.62 3.25
N SER A 56 25.52 -6.08 2.45
CA SER A 56 25.28 -6.59 1.08
C SER A 56 25.58 -8.09 1.00
N ASN A 57 25.06 -8.76 -0.02
CA ASN A 57 25.44 -10.15 -0.29
C ASN A 57 26.91 -10.23 -0.74
N PRO A 58 27.79 -11.00 -0.08
CA PRO A 58 29.20 -11.11 -0.46
C PRO A 58 29.43 -11.63 -1.89
N MET A 59 28.46 -12.37 -2.47
CA MET A 59 28.55 -12.85 -3.85
C MET A 59 28.32 -11.74 -4.87
N ASP A 60 27.70 -10.61 -4.49
CA ASP A 60 27.42 -9.50 -5.40
C ASP A 60 28.69 -8.71 -5.74
N ARG A 61 29.75 -8.82 -4.92
CA ARG A 61 31.06 -8.16 -5.12
C ARG A 61 30.95 -6.65 -5.40
N ILE A 62 29.94 -6.01 -4.81
CA ILE A 62 29.73 -4.56 -4.91
C ILE A 62 30.35 -3.83 -3.72
N THR A 63 30.89 -2.65 -3.99
CA THR A 63 31.27 -1.65 -2.98
C THR A 63 30.13 -0.66 -2.83
N VAL A 64 29.73 -0.40 -1.59
CA VAL A 64 28.63 0.54 -1.29
C VAL A 64 29.23 1.79 -0.65
N ALA A 65 29.02 2.94 -1.27
CA ALA A 65 29.36 4.24 -0.70
C ALA A 65 28.07 4.90 -0.22
N ILE A 66 28.07 5.40 1.02
CA ILE A 66 26.92 6.07 1.60
C ILE A 66 27.32 7.48 2.00
N SER A 67 26.56 8.46 1.57
CA SER A 67 26.65 9.84 2.01
C SER A 67 25.32 10.27 2.60
N VAL A 68 25.37 11.04 3.68
CA VAL A 68 24.18 11.57 4.34
C VAL A 68 24.22 13.08 4.16
N ALA A 69 23.17 13.64 3.55
CA ALA A 69 22.99 15.07 3.36
C ALA A 69 21.61 15.45 3.91
N ASP A 70 21.60 16.28 4.95
CA ASP A 70 20.40 16.64 5.70
C ASP A 70 19.65 15.41 6.23
N ASP A 71 18.50 15.07 5.61
CA ASP A 71 17.65 13.91 5.94
C ASP A 71 17.60 12.86 4.81
N ILE A 72 18.46 13.01 3.80
CA ILE A 72 18.55 12.12 2.64
C ILE A 72 19.82 11.27 2.78
N ILE A 73 19.65 9.96 2.65
CA ILE A 73 20.77 9.03 2.55
C ILE A 73 20.96 8.71 1.07
N HIS A 74 22.09 9.11 0.53
CA HIS A 74 22.50 8.80 -0.83
C HIS A 74 23.38 7.55 -0.81
N VAL A 75 23.04 6.57 -1.64
CA VAL A 75 23.68 5.27 -1.72
C VAL A 75 24.16 5.04 -3.14
N GLU A 76 25.46 4.88 -3.30
CA GLU A 76 26.08 4.48 -4.55
C GLU A 76 26.64 3.06 -4.45
N THR A 77 26.34 2.22 -5.43
CA THR A 77 26.87 0.86 -5.53
C THR A 77 27.76 0.74 -6.76
N ARG A 78 28.98 0.23 -6.56
CA ARG A 78 30.00 0.08 -7.60
C ARG A 78 30.50 -1.36 -7.68
N ASP A 79 30.83 -1.83 -8.87
CA ASP A 79 31.47 -3.14 -9.07
C ASP A 79 32.97 -3.12 -8.70
N GLU A 80 33.64 -4.27 -8.84
CA GLU A 80 35.10 -4.38 -8.61
C GLU A 80 35.94 -3.49 -9.57
N ALA A 81 35.40 -3.12 -10.73
CA ALA A 81 36.03 -2.22 -11.69
C ALA A 81 35.77 -0.74 -11.37
N GLY A 82 34.93 -0.44 -10.37
CA GLY A 82 34.54 0.90 -9.96
C GLY A 82 33.40 1.52 -10.78
N ALA A 83 32.76 0.75 -11.67
CA ALA A 83 31.60 1.21 -12.42
C ALA A 83 30.33 1.14 -11.56
N LEU A 84 29.44 2.13 -11.71
CA LEU A 84 28.15 2.13 -11.03
C LEU A 84 27.30 0.96 -11.54
N VAL A 85 26.84 0.12 -10.61
CA VAL A 85 26.07 -1.08 -10.90
C VAL A 85 24.90 -1.17 -9.94
N ASP A 86 23.73 -1.55 -10.45
CA ASP A 86 22.57 -1.80 -9.60
C ASP A 86 22.82 -2.95 -8.63
N ILE A 87 22.11 -2.95 -7.50
CA ILE A 87 22.18 -4.00 -6.49
C ILE A 87 21.74 -5.34 -7.12
N PRO A 88 22.65 -6.33 -7.26
CA PRO A 88 22.32 -7.59 -7.95
C PRO A 88 21.34 -8.47 -7.17
N SER A 89 21.47 -8.51 -5.85
CA SER A 89 20.60 -9.31 -4.98
C SER A 89 19.80 -8.41 -4.04
N MET A 90 20.41 -8.00 -2.93
CA MET A 90 19.73 -7.24 -1.88
C MET A 90 20.77 -6.47 -1.07
N LEU A 91 20.42 -5.24 -0.70
CA LEU A 91 21.18 -4.40 0.21
C LEU A 91 20.32 -4.09 1.43
N THR A 92 20.78 -4.48 2.60
CA THR A 92 20.16 -4.13 3.88
C THR A 92 20.84 -2.88 4.42
N LEU A 93 20.08 -1.81 4.67
CA LEU A 93 20.57 -0.58 5.29
C LEU A 93 20.00 -0.46 6.71
N HIS A 94 20.85 -0.08 7.67
CA HIS A 94 20.41 0.22 9.02
C HIS A 94 20.24 1.73 9.18
N ILE A 95 18.98 2.17 9.20
CA ILE A 95 18.59 3.57 9.25
C ILE A 95 17.91 3.92 10.58
N VAL A 96 18.07 5.15 11.01
CA VAL A 96 17.25 5.74 12.08
C VAL A 96 16.03 6.34 11.42
N VAL A 97 14.86 6.03 11.94
CA VAL A 97 13.62 6.69 11.54
C VAL A 97 13.01 7.37 12.75
N ALA A 98 12.25 8.45 12.49
CA ALA A 98 11.39 9.01 13.50
C ALA A 98 10.39 7.91 13.92
N ASP A 99 10.11 7.81 15.22
CA ASP A 99 8.89 7.10 15.62
C ASP A 99 7.74 7.87 14.99
N ARG A 100 6.76 7.15 14.46
CA ARG A 100 5.51 7.78 14.03
C ARG A 100 4.92 8.50 15.24
N ASP A 101 4.91 9.83 15.19
CA ASP A 101 4.29 10.64 16.24
C ASP A 101 2.80 10.30 16.29
N THR A 102 2.37 9.67 17.37
CA THR A 102 0.95 9.38 17.61
C THR A 102 0.12 10.66 17.73
N SER A 103 0.76 11.83 17.87
CA SER A 103 0.10 13.14 17.93
C SER A 103 -0.29 13.67 16.55
N ARG A 104 0.29 13.15 15.46
CA ARG A 104 -0.32 13.28 14.13
C ARG A 104 -1.34 12.17 14.01
N ASP A 105 -2.42 12.40 14.73
CA ASP A 105 -3.62 11.59 14.80
C ASP A 105 -3.81 10.79 13.52
N ASP A 106 -3.81 9.47 13.69
CA ASP A 106 -4.56 8.56 12.85
C ASP A 106 -6.06 8.85 12.98
N THR A 107 -6.49 10.12 12.86
CA THR A 107 -7.68 10.31 12.08
C THR A 107 -7.26 9.82 10.70
N PRO A 108 -7.92 8.79 10.13
CA PRO A 108 -7.96 8.74 8.69
C PRO A 108 -8.28 10.18 8.30
N VAL A 109 -7.47 10.86 7.46
CA VAL A 109 -8.04 11.94 6.66
C VAL A 109 -9.35 11.33 6.23
N PRO A 110 -10.52 11.86 6.64
CA PRO A 110 -11.72 11.32 6.10
C PRO A 110 -11.50 11.57 4.61
N GLN A 111 -11.10 10.53 3.86
CA GLN A 111 -11.59 10.32 2.51
C GLN A 111 -13.02 10.71 2.72
N PRO A 112 -13.48 11.86 2.18
CA PRO A 112 -14.74 12.45 2.58
C PRO A 112 -15.69 11.29 2.54
N LYS A 113 -16.08 10.78 3.72
CA LYS A 113 -16.79 9.50 3.78
C LYS A 113 -17.98 9.86 2.94
N PRO A 114 -18.18 9.21 1.77
CA PRO A 114 -19.26 9.60 0.90
C PRO A 114 -20.45 9.67 1.83
N ASP A 115 -21.09 10.83 1.90
CA ASP A 115 -22.25 10.98 2.76
C ASP A 115 -23.17 9.78 2.48
N ALA A 116 -23.96 9.32 3.45
CA ALA A 116 -24.64 8.04 3.25
C ALA A 116 -25.46 8.03 1.93
N ALA A 117 -25.89 9.21 1.46
CA ALA A 117 -26.40 9.46 0.11
C ALA A 117 -25.44 9.06 -1.02
N THR A 118 -24.22 9.60 -1.06
CA THR A 118 -23.20 9.24 -2.06
C THR A 118 -22.81 7.77 -1.97
N HIS A 119 -22.68 7.21 -0.76
CA HIS A 119 -22.36 5.79 -0.60
C HIS A 119 -23.50 4.91 -1.13
N TYR A 120 -24.75 5.30 -0.88
CA TYR A 120 -25.93 4.64 -1.46
C TYR A 120 -25.95 4.74 -2.98
N LEU A 121 -25.65 5.91 -3.55
CA LEU A 121 -25.60 6.08 -5.01
C LEU A 121 -24.52 5.17 -5.64
N GLN A 122 -23.35 5.07 -5.03
CA GLN A 122 -22.28 4.16 -5.47
C GLN A 122 -22.70 2.69 -5.40
N LEU A 123 -23.28 2.26 -4.27
CA LEU A 123 -23.78 0.88 -4.12
C LEU A 123 -24.89 0.56 -5.11
N ARG A 124 -25.77 1.52 -5.43
CA ARG A 124 -26.83 1.35 -6.41
C ARG A 124 -26.28 1.21 -7.82
N ALA A 125 -25.39 2.11 -8.23
CA ALA A 125 -24.76 2.06 -9.54
C ALA A 125 -24.04 0.72 -9.76
N ALA A 126 -23.19 0.31 -8.80
CA ALA A 126 -22.47 -0.96 -8.87
C ALA A 126 -23.42 -2.18 -8.89
N THR A 127 -24.52 -2.14 -8.14
CA THR A 127 -25.51 -3.23 -8.13
C THR A 127 -26.25 -3.32 -9.47
N ASP A 128 -26.65 -2.19 -10.06
CA ASP A 128 -27.37 -2.17 -11.33
C ASP A 128 -26.47 -2.61 -12.49
N GLU A 129 -25.21 -2.15 -12.53
CA GLU A 129 -24.21 -2.62 -13.51
C GLU A 129 -23.98 -4.12 -13.41
N ARG A 130 -23.86 -4.65 -12.19
CA ARG A 130 -23.63 -6.09 -11.98
C ARG A 130 -24.83 -6.94 -12.39
N ILE A 131 -26.05 -6.49 -12.07
CA ILE A 131 -27.27 -7.15 -12.53
C ILE A 131 -27.34 -7.13 -14.06
N LEU A 132 -27.02 -6.00 -14.70
CA LEU A 132 -27.04 -5.87 -16.15
C LEU A 132 -26.04 -6.84 -16.80
N SER A 133 -24.78 -6.83 -16.36
CA SER A 133 -23.76 -7.73 -16.89
C SER A 133 -24.13 -9.22 -16.75
N MET A 134 -24.69 -9.61 -15.60
CA MET A 134 -25.14 -10.99 -15.39
C MET A 134 -26.40 -11.33 -16.21
N GLN A 135 -27.29 -10.35 -16.42
CA GLN A 135 -28.48 -10.51 -17.25
C GLN A 135 -28.11 -10.65 -18.73
N ASP A 136 -27.15 -9.86 -19.22
CA ASP A 136 -26.64 -9.95 -20.58
C ASP A 136 -26.09 -11.36 -20.87
N LEU A 137 -25.33 -11.95 -19.94
CA LEU A 137 -24.85 -13.34 -20.03
C LEU A 137 -26.00 -14.36 -20.12
N ILE A 138 -27.10 -14.13 -19.39
CA ILE A 138 -28.30 -14.97 -19.47
C ILE A 138 -28.99 -14.79 -20.83
N ASP A 139 -29.07 -13.56 -21.31
CA ASP A 139 -29.79 -13.21 -22.54
C ASP A 139 -29.07 -13.73 -23.79
N ILE A 140 -27.72 -13.76 -23.79
CA ILE A 140 -26.92 -14.38 -24.86
C ILE A 140 -26.77 -15.91 -24.72
N GLY A 141 -27.26 -16.49 -23.62
CA GLY A 141 -27.23 -17.93 -23.36
C GLY A 141 -25.88 -18.47 -22.85
N GLU A 142 -24.93 -17.61 -22.48
CA GLU A 142 -23.61 -17.98 -21.93
C GLU A 142 -23.60 -18.05 -20.39
N ALA A 143 -24.76 -17.91 -19.75
CA ALA A 143 -24.87 -17.94 -18.30
C ALA A 143 -24.48 -19.29 -17.69
N ALA A 144 -23.58 -19.24 -16.69
CA ALA A 144 -23.24 -20.39 -15.87
C ALA A 144 -24.46 -20.94 -15.09
N PRO A 145 -24.52 -22.25 -14.80
CA PRO A 145 -25.53 -22.82 -13.92
C PRO A 145 -25.44 -22.17 -12.53
N GLY A 146 -26.49 -21.44 -12.14
CA GLY A 146 -26.53 -20.68 -10.88
C GLY A 146 -26.50 -19.16 -11.05
N LEU A 147 -26.13 -18.63 -12.22
CA LEU A 147 -26.11 -17.18 -12.47
C LEU A 147 -27.50 -16.55 -12.31
N LYS A 148 -28.56 -17.28 -12.70
CA LYS A 148 -29.96 -16.85 -12.50
C LYS A 148 -30.32 -16.67 -11.01
N LEU A 149 -29.76 -17.49 -10.12
CA LEU A 149 -29.95 -17.37 -8.68
C LEU A 149 -29.16 -16.17 -8.14
N GLN A 150 -27.91 -15.98 -8.58
CA GLN A 150 -27.12 -14.80 -8.24
C GLN A 150 -27.81 -13.49 -8.67
N VAL A 151 -28.33 -13.41 -9.90
CA VAL A 151 -29.10 -12.25 -10.37
C VAL A 151 -30.30 -11.97 -9.48
N LEU A 152 -30.98 -13.01 -8.99
CA LEU A 152 -32.11 -12.87 -8.09
C LEU A 152 -31.68 -12.34 -6.71
N ASP A 153 -30.54 -12.78 -6.17
CA ASP A 153 -29.98 -12.28 -4.92
C ASP A 153 -29.51 -10.82 -5.03
N TRP A 154 -28.88 -10.43 -6.14
CA TRP A 154 -28.55 -9.04 -6.43
C TRP A 154 -29.79 -8.16 -6.58
N LYS A 155 -30.86 -8.65 -7.22
CA LYS A 155 -32.15 -7.94 -7.30
C LYS A 155 -32.79 -7.74 -5.92
N ARG A 156 -32.69 -8.73 -5.03
CA ARG A 156 -33.14 -8.61 -3.62
C ARG A 156 -32.31 -7.59 -2.85
N TYR A 157 -31.00 -7.60 -3.02
CA TYR A 157 -30.09 -6.62 -2.44
C TYR A 157 -30.44 -5.19 -2.89
N ARG A 158 -30.71 -5.00 -4.18
CA ARG A 158 -31.19 -3.72 -4.73
C ARG A 158 -32.47 -3.22 -4.05
N VAL A 159 -33.43 -4.11 -3.80
CA VAL A 159 -34.66 -3.78 -3.07
C VAL A 159 -34.35 -3.38 -1.63
N ALA A 160 -33.47 -4.13 -0.94
CA ALA A 160 -33.04 -3.79 0.42
C ALA A 160 -32.37 -2.41 0.50
N LEU A 161 -31.56 -2.03 -0.52
CA LEU A 161 -31.00 -0.68 -0.61
C LEU A 161 -32.08 0.40 -0.73
N ASN A 162 -33.15 0.18 -1.51
CA ASN A 162 -34.26 1.14 -1.59
C ASN A 162 -34.99 1.34 -0.26
N GLU A 163 -35.10 0.29 0.55
CA GLU A 163 -35.70 0.38 1.87
C GLU A 163 -34.85 1.18 2.86
N LEU A 164 -33.53 1.32 2.63
CA LEU A 164 -32.66 2.19 3.44
C LEU A 164 -33.08 3.66 3.39
N LEU A 165 -33.52 4.14 2.22
CA LEU A 165 -33.98 5.52 2.05
C LEU A 165 -35.23 5.84 2.89
N LYS A 166 -35.98 4.81 3.30
CA LYS A 166 -37.18 4.92 4.12
C LYS A 166 -36.90 4.73 5.61
N GLN A 167 -35.67 4.36 5.99
CA GLN A 167 -35.34 4.13 7.40
C GLN A 167 -35.32 5.44 8.19
N PRO A 168 -35.90 5.46 9.41
CA PRO A 168 -35.76 6.60 10.31
C PRO A 168 -34.29 6.73 10.73
N GLY A 169 -33.71 7.91 10.51
CA GLY A 169 -32.29 8.15 10.79
C GLY A 169 -31.42 8.26 9.54
N TRP A 170 -31.97 8.05 8.34
CA TRP A 170 -31.28 8.42 7.10
C TRP A 170 -30.97 9.93 7.03
N PRO A 171 -29.78 10.37 6.57
CA PRO A 171 -28.58 9.60 6.19
C PRO A 171 -27.55 9.39 7.33
N VAL A 172 -27.91 9.66 8.59
CA VAL A 172 -26.98 9.74 9.73
C VAL A 172 -26.75 8.39 10.42
N ASN A 173 -27.80 7.58 10.57
CA ASN A 173 -27.76 6.27 11.24
C ASN A 173 -28.46 5.23 10.34
N VAL A 174 -27.67 4.52 9.54
CA VAL A 174 -28.14 3.61 8.48
C VAL A 174 -27.63 2.20 8.74
N SER A 175 -28.55 1.23 8.77
CA SER A 175 -28.20 -0.19 8.85
C SER A 175 -28.07 -0.80 7.45
N TRP A 176 -26.86 -0.83 6.91
CA TRP A 176 -26.59 -1.34 5.56
C TRP A 176 -26.86 -2.85 5.45
N PRO A 177 -27.53 -3.31 4.37
CA PRO A 177 -27.74 -4.72 4.10
C PRO A 177 -26.41 -5.38 3.70
N LYS A 178 -26.27 -6.68 3.97
CA LYS A 178 -25.11 -7.44 3.49
C LYS A 178 -25.22 -7.67 1.99
N SER A 179 -24.19 -7.28 1.24
CA SER A 179 -24.08 -7.62 -0.18
C SER A 179 -24.02 -9.14 -0.35
N PRO A 180 -24.70 -9.70 -1.36
CA PRO A 180 -24.48 -11.09 -1.75
C PRO A 180 -23.04 -11.26 -2.21
N VAL A 181 -22.41 -12.34 -1.76
CA VAL A 181 -21.03 -12.68 -2.11
C VAL A 181 -21.05 -13.44 -3.44
N ASP A 182 -20.06 -13.16 -4.28
CA ASP A 182 -19.81 -13.86 -5.55
C ASP A 182 -19.48 -15.34 -5.33
#